data_AF-A0A1X0IMN1-F1
#
_entry.id   AF-A0A1X0IMN1-F1
#
_cell.length_a   1.000
_cell.length_b   1.000
_cell.length_c   1.000
_cell.angle_alpha   90.00
_cell.angle_beta   90.00
_cell.angle_gamma   90.00
#
_symmetry.space_group_name_H-M   'P 1'
#
loop_
_entity.id
_entity.type
_entity.pdbx_description
1 polymer ?
#
loop_
_entity_poly.entity_id
_entity_poly.type
_entity_poly.pdbx_seq_one_letter_code
_entity_poly.pdbx_strand_id
1 'polypeptide(L)'
;MEEFVTKLPSPTELQRRCRVVSMLDALVEGKPLTRGDIGTVYQPNWRPGDDLVKYTNGGGDEWSIIFSNTAGVFIRGFAHDSDLSTYNEDDYWPGLIGDLPEPFTSDLKNPDLYDHYDSAPQMTVCVWRGAADTAWRHGKPKPTQWGHQGDGGEGLFGPLVEWTASKELEWQYPAPGHVIAEVAVQRVMNQASLTDELVRAFHPAPDITALRAEATRIGY
;
A
#
# COMPACT_ATOMS: atom_id res chain seq x y z
N MET A 1 2.14 -9.02 13.60
CA MET A 1 3.31 -9.05 12.70
C MET A 1 3.64 -10.44 12.14
N GLU A 2 3.91 -11.46 12.97
CA GLU A 2 4.32 -12.80 12.47
C GLU A 2 3.30 -13.42 11.51
N GLU A 3 2.01 -13.35 11.82
CA GLU A 3 0.97 -13.85 10.91
C GLU A 3 0.94 -13.06 9.60
N PHE A 4 1.04 -11.73 9.65
CA PHE A 4 1.00 -10.85 8.48
C PHE A 4 2.10 -11.21 7.47
N VAL A 5 3.34 -11.38 7.92
CA VAL A 5 4.46 -11.67 7.01
C VAL A 5 4.35 -13.03 6.31
N THR A 6 3.59 -13.97 6.88
CA THR A 6 3.30 -15.27 6.21
C THR A 6 2.29 -15.15 5.08
N LYS A 7 1.43 -14.12 5.10
CA LYS A 7 0.42 -13.85 4.07
C LYS A 7 0.96 -13.02 2.91
N LEU A 8 2.09 -12.33 3.10
CA LEU A 8 2.70 -11.52 2.05
C LEU A 8 3.18 -12.38 0.87
N PRO A 9 2.82 -12.04 -0.38
CA PRO A 9 3.27 -12.76 -1.55
C PRO A 9 4.76 -12.48 -1.84
N SER A 10 5.31 -13.04 -2.92
CA SER A 10 6.67 -12.67 -3.37
C SER A 10 6.75 -11.18 -3.74
N PRO A 11 7.93 -10.54 -3.68
CA PRO A 11 8.14 -9.14 -4.12
C PRO A 11 7.51 -8.81 -5.47
N THR A 12 7.70 -9.66 -6.48
CA THR A 12 7.16 -9.45 -7.83
C THR A 12 5.63 -9.49 -7.84
N GLU A 13 5.03 -10.43 -7.12
CA GLU A 13 3.57 -10.52 -7.02
C GLU A 13 2.99 -9.37 -6.19
N LEU A 14 3.66 -8.95 -5.11
CA LEU A 14 3.25 -7.78 -4.33
C LEU A 14 3.25 -6.52 -5.21
N GLN A 15 4.30 -6.30 -5.99
CA GLN A 15 4.40 -5.17 -6.92
C GLN A 15 3.28 -5.18 -7.96
N ARG A 16 2.95 -6.36 -8.51
CA ARG A 16 1.82 -6.55 -9.44
C ARG A 16 0.49 -6.19 -8.77
N ARG A 17 0.25 -6.67 -7.55
CA ARG A 17 -0.97 -6.34 -6.77
C ARG A 17 -1.08 -4.85 -6.50
N CYS A 18 0.01 -4.17 -6.13
CA CYS A 18 0.02 -2.72 -5.92
C CYS A 18 -0.41 -1.93 -7.17
N ARG A 19 0.01 -2.34 -8.37
CA ARG A 19 -0.43 -1.71 -9.64
C ARG A 19 -1.91 -1.92 -9.89
N VAL A 20 -2.40 -3.13 -9.62
CA VAL A 20 -3.83 -3.46 -9.75
C VAL A 20 -4.67 -2.67 -8.76
N VAL A 21 -4.29 -2.60 -7.48
CA VAL A 21 -5.03 -1.83 -6.45
C VAL A 21 -5.02 -0.34 -6.79
N SER A 22 -3.88 0.20 -7.23
CA SER A 22 -3.84 1.59 -7.72
C SER A 22 -4.78 1.84 -8.91
N MET A 23 -4.88 0.86 -9.83
CA MET A 23 -5.83 0.96 -10.93
C MET A 23 -7.29 0.82 -10.48
N LEU A 24 -7.59 -0.05 -9.51
CA LEU A 24 -8.94 -0.18 -8.94
C LEU A 24 -9.39 1.16 -8.32
N ASP A 25 -8.55 1.77 -7.49
CA ASP A 25 -8.88 3.05 -6.83
C ASP A 25 -9.10 4.17 -7.87
N ALA A 26 -8.26 4.26 -8.90
CA ALA A 26 -8.45 5.20 -10.00
C ALA A 26 -9.73 4.92 -10.84
N LEU A 27 -10.08 3.65 -11.04
CA LEU A 27 -11.32 3.28 -11.73
C LEU A 27 -12.55 3.70 -10.93
N VAL A 28 -12.51 3.56 -9.59
CA VAL A 28 -13.59 3.96 -8.68
C VAL A 28 -13.75 5.48 -8.64
N GLU A 29 -12.65 6.23 -8.58
CA GLU A 29 -12.67 7.71 -8.68
C GLU A 29 -13.02 8.19 -10.10
N GLY A 30 -12.92 7.31 -11.10
CA GLY A 30 -13.22 7.61 -12.50
C GLY A 30 -12.15 8.43 -13.22
N LYS A 31 -10.97 8.61 -12.61
CA LYS A 31 -9.80 9.31 -13.15
C LYS A 31 -8.52 8.82 -12.45
N PRO A 32 -7.34 9.00 -13.05
CA PRO A 32 -6.07 8.71 -12.37
C PRO A 32 -5.93 9.49 -11.05
N LEU A 33 -5.41 8.81 -10.03
CA LEU A 33 -5.06 9.42 -8.75
C LEU A 33 -3.67 10.03 -8.80
N THR A 34 -3.48 11.10 -8.04
CA THR A 34 -2.23 11.83 -7.89
C THR A 34 -1.81 11.89 -6.43
N ARG A 35 -0.59 12.37 -6.17
CA ARG A 35 -0.07 12.49 -4.80
C ARG A 35 -1.00 13.34 -3.94
N GLY A 36 -1.50 12.76 -2.84
CA GLY A 36 -2.39 13.41 -1.87
C GLY A 36 -3.88 13.12 -2.11
N ASP A 37 -4.23 12.43 -3.19
CA ASP A 37 -5.58 11.88 -3.33
C ASP A 37 -5.75 10.68 -2.37
N ILE A 38 -6.99 10.49 -1.90
CA ILE A 38 -7.36 9.32 -1.09
C ILE A 38 -7.31 8.07 -1.98
N GLY A 39 -6.71 7.01 -1.48
CA GLY A 39 -6.49 5.76 -2.20
C GLY A 39 -5.03 5.51 -2.56
N THR A 40 -4.82 4.58 -3.50
CA THR A 40 -3.51 4.02 -3.82
C THR A 40 -2.89 4.66 -5.06
N VAL A 41 -1.68 5.21 -4.92
CA VAL A 41 -0.94 5.86 -6.01
C VAL A 41 0.36 5.10 -6.28
N TYR A 42 0.48 4.53 -7.48
CA TYR A 42 1.69 3.87 -7.95
C TYR A 42 2.59 4.84 -8.74
N GLN A 43 3.85 4.94 -8.32
CA GLN A 43 4.87 5.82 -8.87
C GLN A 43 6.03 4.97 -9.41
N PRO A 44 5.95 4.53 -10.68
CA PRO A 44 7.05 3.84 -11.32
C PRO A 44 8.21 4.81 -11.54
N ASN A 45 9.45 4.32 -11.38
CA ASN A 45 10.66 5.14 -11.46
C ASN A 45 10.60 6.38 -10.57
N TRP A 46 10.01 6.27 -9.38
CA TRP A 46 9.96 7.34 -8.39
C TRP A 46 11.36 7.90 -8.09
N ARG A 47 12.35 7.00 -8.04
CA ARG A 47 13.77 7.35 -8.14
C ARG A 47 14.50 6.35 -9.04
N PRO A 48 15.75 6.63 -9.46
CA PRO A 48 16.46 5.74 -10.38
C PRO A 48 16.54 4.30 -9.85
N GLY A 49 15.85 3.39 -10.54
CA GLY A 49 15.85 1.96 -10.22
C GLY A 49 14.85 1.52 -9.15
N ASP A 50 14.05 2.43 -8.59
CA ASP A 50 13.08 2.10 -7.55
C ASP A 50 11.68 2.64 -7.88
N ASP A 51 10.66 1.82 -7.62
CA ASP A 51 9.26 2.21 -7.65
C ASP A 51 8.76 2.51 -6.23
N LEU A 52 7.81 3.42 -6.10
CA LEU A 52 7.11 3.72 -4.86
C LEU A 52 5.61 3.56 -5.06
N VAL A 53 4.94 2.92 -4.11
CA VAL A 53 3.47 2.96 -4.01
C VAL A 53 3.10 3.49 -2.64
N LYS A 54 2.01 4.26 -2.60
CA LYS A 54 1.45 4.81 -1.37
C LYS A 54 -0.05 4.60 -1.33
N TYR A 55 -0.59 4.56 -0.13
CA TYR A 55 -2.01 4.61 0.17
C TYR A 55 -2.25 5.55 1.35
N THR A 56 -3.31 6.35 1.27
CA THR A 56 -3.86 7.10 2.40
C THR A 56 -5.38 6.92 2.41
N ASN A 57 -5.96 6.73 3.59
CA ASN A 57 -7.42 6.75 3.74
C ASN A 57 -7.98 8.17 3.98
N GLY A 58 -7.11 9.19 4.05
CA GLY A 58 -7.48 10.58 4.38
C GLY A 58 -7.88 10.80 5.84
N GLY A 59 -7.89 9.74 6.66
CA GLY A 59 -8.23 9.74 8.09
C GLY A 59 -7.04 9.53 9.02
N GLY A 60 -5.82 9.50 8.49
CA GLY A 60 -4.58 9.34 9.26
C GLY A 60 -3.93 7.95 9.13
N ASP A 61 -4.60 6.98 8.50
CA ASP A 61 -3.97 5.69 8.20
C ASP A 61 -3.38 5.68 6.80
N GLU A 62 -2.17 5.16 6.71
CA GLU A 62 -1.44 5.11 5.46
C GLU A 62 -0.44 3.96 5.42
N TRP A 63 -0.05 3.59 4.21
CA TRP A 63 1.10 2.73 3.99
C TRP A 63 1.87 3.15 2.74
N SER A 64 3.15 2.79 2.71
CA SER A 64 3.99 2.96 1.54
C SER A 64 4.93 1.76 1.36
N ILE A 65 5.22 1.44 0.10
CA ILE A 65 6.08 0.32 -0.25
C ILE A 65 7.10 0.79 -1.30
N ILE A 66 8.38 0.61 -0.97
CA ILE A 66 9.48 0.81 -1.91
C ILE A 66 9.82 -0.54 -2.54
N PHE A 67 9.83 -0.59 -3.87
CA PHE A 67 10.38 -1.70 -4.64
C PHE A 67 11.71 -1.27 -5.23
N SER A 68 12.82 -1.65 -4.60
CA SER A 68 14.16 -1.35 -5.06
C SER A 68 14.78 -2.51 -5.83
N ASN A 69 15.33 -2.20 -7.00
CA ASN A 69 16.03 -3.20 -7.81
C ASN A 69 17.31 -3.73 -7.14
N THR A 70 17.91 -2.98 -6.22
CA THR A 70 19.17 -3.36 -5.55
C THR A 70 19.00 -3.68 -4.07
N ALA A 71 18.13 -2.97 -3.35
CA ALA A 71 17.96 -3.16 -1.92
C ALA A 71 16.91 -4.23 -1.56
N GLY A 72 15.96 -4.51 -2.47
CA GLY A 72 14.82 -5.39 -2.21
C GLY A 72 13.53 -4.58 -1.97
N VAL A 73 12.66 -5.05 -1.07
CA VAL A 73 11.38 -4.40 -0.78
C VAL A 73 11.31 -3.93 0.67
N PHE A 74 10.78 -2.72 0.86
CA PHE A 74 10.47 -2.17 2.18
C PHE A 74 9.00 -1.76 2.25
N ILE A 75 8.32 -2.20 3.30
CA ILE A 75 6.91 -1.96 3.58
C ILE A 75 6.84 -1.19 4.91
N ARG A 76 6.26 0.00 4.83
CA ARG A 76 5.93 0.87 5.96
C ARG A 76 4.41 0.98 6.04
N GLY A 77 3.86 0.81 7.24
CA GLY A 77 2.46 1.12 7.53
C GLY A 77 2.36 2.00 8.78
N PHE A 78 1.32 2.81 8.82
CA PHE A 78 0.97 3.65 9.96
C PHE A 78 -0.54 3.61 10.14
N ALA A 79 -0.98 3.04 11.26
CA ALA A 79 -2.34 3.15 11.74
C ALA A 79 -2.35 4.11 12.93
N HIS A 80 -3.07 5.22 12.82
CA HIS A 80 -2.97 6.30 13.80
C HIS A 80 -3.46 5.89 15.20
N ASP A 81 -4.47 5.02 15.24
CA ASP A 81 -5.07 4.44 16.45
C ASP A 81 -4.37 3.16 16.95
N SER A 82 -3.24 2.77 16.34
CA SER A 82 -2.49 1.57 16.74
C SER A 82 -1.90 1.70 18.15
N ASP A 83 -1.86 0.57 18.88
CA ASP A 83 -1.14 0.45 20.16
C ASP A 83 0.36 0.77 20.05
N LEU A 84 0.92 0.66 18.84
CA LEU A 84 2.33 0.90 18.54
C LEU A 84 2.58 2.32 18.01
N SER A 85 1.55 3.16 17.92
CA SER A 85 1.67 4.55 17.46
C SER A 85 2.46 5.37 18.47
N THR A 86 3.60 5.93 18.04
CA THR A 86 4.44 6.82 18.85
C THR A 86 4.43 8.25 18.32
N TYR A 87 3.37 8.66 17.62
CA TYR A 87 3.27 9.96 16.92
C TYR A 87 3.68 11.18 17.77
N ASN A 88 3.40 11.16 19.07
CA ASN A 88 3.72 12.26 20.00
C ASN A 88 5.09 12.11 20.70
N GLU A 89 5.91 11.15 20.28
CA GLU A 89 7.21 10.82 20.87
C GLU A 89 8.36 11.09 19.89
N ASP A 90 9.60 11.01 20.38
CA ASP A 90 10.80 11.32 19.58
C ASP A 90 11.30 10.15 18.70
N ASP A 91 10.82 8.92 18.93
CA ASP A 91 11.32 7.71 18.25
C ASP A 91 10.22 6.67 18.00
N TYR A 92 10.50 5.73 17.10
CA TYR A 92 9.63 4.61 16.77
C TYR A 92 9.44 3.68 17.97
N TRP A 93 8.34 2.92 17.96
CA TRP A 93 8.10 1.91 18.98
C TRP A 93 9.31 0.99 19.18
N PRO A 94 9.76 0.75 20.43
CA PRO A 94 10.98 -0.01 20.68
C PRO A 94 11.00 -1.38 20.00
N GLY A 95 12.00 -1.59 19.14
CA GLY A 95 12.19 -2.84 18.40
C GLY A 95 11.38 -2.96 17.10
N LEU A 96 10.54 -1.98 16.77
CA LEU A 96 9.74 -1.98 15.52
C LEU A 96 10.60 -2.01 14.27
N ILE A 97 11.60 -1.12 14.19
CA ILE A 97 12.52 -1.08 13.04
C ILE A 97 13.59 -2.17 13.10
N GLY A 98 13.87 -2.74 14.27
CA GLY A 98 14.77 -3.88 14.45
C GLY A 98 16.07 -3.78 13.64
N ASP A 99 16.37 -4.82 12.86
CA ASP A 99 17.54 -4.93 11.98
C ASP A 99 17.26 -4.40 10.55
N LEU A 100 16.45 -3.35 10.41
CA LEU A 100 16.14 -2.76 9.11
C LEU A 100 17.44 -2.45 8.35
N PRO A 101 17.61 -2.91 7.10
CA PRO A 101 18.82 -2.68 6.32
C PRO A 101 19.06 -1.18 6.08
N GLU A 102 20.34 -0.79 6.08
CA GLU A 102 20.78 0.61 5.95
C GLU A 102 20.14 1.38 4.78
N PRO A 103 19.96 0.80 3.56
CA PRO A 103 19.28 1.50 2.48
C PRO A 103 17.87 1.98 2.85
N PHE A 104 17.13 1.17 3.62
CA PHE A 104 15.78 1.51 4.08
C PHE A 104 15.78 2.31 5.38
N THR A 105 16.79 2.16 6.24
CA THR A 105 16.97 3.04 7.40
C THR A 105 17.12 4.50 6.95
N SER A 106 17.83 4.73 5.85
CA SER A 106 18.01 6.06 5.24
C SER A 106 16.70 6.63 4.67
N ASP A 107 15.75 5.78 4.31
CA ASP A 107 14.42 6.16 3.81
C ASP A 107 13.42 6.51 4.94
N LEU A 108 13.70 6.21 6.21
CA LEU A 108 12.80 6.51 7.35
C LEU A 108 12.52 8.00 7.58
N LYS A 109 13.28 8.90 6.93
CA LYS A 109 13.07 10.36 6.99
C LYS A 109 12.69 10.94 5.65
N ASN A 110 12.39 10.09 4.68
CA ASN A 110 12.06 10.50 3.32
C ASN A 110 10.60 10.95 3.27
N PRO A 111 10.31 12.25 3.07
CA PRO A 111 8.95 12.79 3.14
C PRO A 111 8.03 12.23 2.05
N ASP A 112 8.56 11.60 1.01
CA ASP A 112 7.74 10.98 -0.02
C ASP A 112 7.00 9.73 0.48
N LEU A 113 7.50 9.07 1.53
CA LEU A 113 6.86 7.87 2.09
C LEU A 113 5.58 8.17 2.89
N TYR A 114 5.32 9.45 3.19
CA TYR A 114 4.28 9.93 4.10
C TYR A 114 3.33 10.86 3.35
N ASP A 115 2.04 10.80 3.67
CA ASP A 115 1.05 11.75 3.19
C ASP A 115 1.28 13.13 3.83
N HIS A 116 1.47 13.14 5.15
CA HIS A 116 1.88 14.32 5.93
C HIS A 116 3.15 14.02 6.73
N TYR A 117 4.28 14.67 6.42
CA TYR A 117 5.52 14.50 7.19
C TYR A 117 5.80 15.72 8.05
N ASP A 118 5.68 15.55 9.37
CA ASP A 118 5.94 16.56 10.39
C ASP A 118 7.12 16.17 11.31
N SER A 119 7.95 15.22 10.87
CA SER A 119 9.03 14.56 11.60
C SER A 119 8.62 13.60 12.72
N ALA A 120 7.32 13.43 12.98
CA ALA A 120 6.85 12.41 13.92
C ALA A 120 7.18 10.99 13.42
N PRO A 121 7.39 10.02 14.33
CA PRO A 121 7.65 8.63 13.99
C PRO A 121 6.36 7.93 13.55
N GLN A 122 5.93 8.22 12.31
CA GLN A 122 4.71 7.68 11.74
C GLN A 122 4.95 6.27 11.17
N MET A 123 5.19 5.28 12.03
CA MET A 123 5.26 3.89 11.58
C MET A 123 4.85 2.95 12.71
N THR A 124 3.94 2.03 12.39
CA THR A 124 3.44 0.99 13.29
C THR A 124 3.60 -0.41 12.66
N VAL A 125 3.86 -0.47 11.36
CA VAL A 125 4.24 -1.69 10.62
C VAL A 125 5.56 -1.46 9.89
N CYS A 126 6.54 -2.33 10.12
CA CYS A 126 7.84 -2.30 9.46
C CYS A 126 8.22 -3.72 9.01
N VAL A 127 8.22 -3.94 7.69
CA VAL A 127 8.54 -5.23 7.07
C VAL A 127 9.49 -4.99 5.89
N TRP A 128 10.45 -5.87 5.71
CA TRP A 128 11.37 -5.80 4.57
C TRP A 128 11.70 -7.18 4.03
N ARG A 129 12.17 -7.22 2.80
CA ARG A 129 12.83 -8.37 2.22
C ARG A 129 14.00 -7.88 1.39
N GLY A 130 15.21 -8.10 1.88
CA GLY A 130 16.43 -7.72 1.17
C GLY A 130 16.59 -8.49 -0.15
N ALA A 131 17.39 -7.96 -1.07
CA ALA A 131 17.62 -8.58 -2.38
C ALA A 131 18.13 -10.03 -2.30
N ALA A 132 18.89 -10.38 -1.26
CA ALA A 132 19.39 -11.74 -1.02
C ALA A 132 18.47 -12.59 -0.11
N ASP A 133 17.40 -12.01 0.44
CA ASP A 133 16.53 -12.69 1.39
C ASP A 133 15.51 -13.59 0.67
N THR A 134 15.32 -14.80 1.20
CA THR A 134 14.32 -15.75 0.70
C THR A 134 12.96 -15.60 1.39
N ALA A 135 12.87 -14.80 2.44
CA ALA A 135 11.66 -14.60 3.25
C ALA A 135 11.52 -13.14 3.68
N TRP A 136 10.27 -12.73 3.96
CA TRP A 136 9.98 -11.45 4.61
C TRP A 136 10.53 -11.43 6.04
N ARG A 137 11.02 -10.27 6.44
CA ARG A 137 11.62 -9.98 7.74
C ARG A 137 10.92 -8.78 8.36
N HIS A 138 10.93 -8.73 9.68
CA HIS A 138 10.34 -7.63 10.43
C HIS A 138 11.13 -7.44 11.74
N GLY A 139 10.94 -6.29 12.38
CA GLY A 139 11.49 -6.05 13.71
C GLY A 139 10.81 -6.91 14.78
N LYS A 140 11.19 -6.70 16.04
CA LYS A 140 10.57 -7.35 17.19
C LYS A 140 10.06 -6.27 18.15
N PRO A 141 8.90 -5.66 17.85
CA PRO A 141 8.27 -4.69 18.74
C PRO A 141 8.19 -5.24 20.15
N LYS A 142 8.55 -4.43 21.16
CA LYS A 142 8.33 -4.82 22.55
C LYS A 142 6.83 -4.93 22.83
N PRO A 143 6.40 -5.80 23.76
CA PRO A 143 5.02 -5.82 24.23
C PRO A 143 4.58 -4.44 24.75
N THR A 144 3.29 -4.16 24.68
CA THR A 144 2.68 -2.96 25.26
C THR A 144 2.89 -2.93 26.77
N GLN A 145 2.61 -1.78 27.41
CA GLN A 145 2.70 -1.66 28.88
C GLN A 145 1.74 -2.61 29.62
N TRP A 146 0.74 -3.18 28.93
CA TRP A 146 -0.18 -4.20 29.47
C TRP A 146 0.29 -5.64 29.20
N GLY A 147 1.49 -5.83 28.63
CA GLY A 147 2.14 -7.12 28.47
C GLY A 147 1.69 -7.97 27.27
N HIS A 148 0.82 -7.45 26.39
CA HIS A 148 0.42 -8.12 25.16
C HIS A 148 1.18 -7.55 23.94
N GLN A 149 1.13 -8.26 22.82
CA GLN A 149 1.66 -7.75 21.55
C GLN A 149 0.68 -6.74 20.97
N GLY A 150 1.12 -5.49 20.76
CA GLY A 150 0.25 -4.44 20.22
C GLY A 150 -0.10 -4.69 18.76
N ASP A 151 -1.30 -4.29 18.36
CA ASP A 151 -1.72 -4.31 16.96
C ASP A 151 -1.05 -3.16 16.21
N GLY A 152 -0.30 -3.46 15.15
CA GLY A 152 0.38 -2.46 14.32
C GLY A 152 -0.52 -1.86 13.25
N GLY A 153 -1.71 -2.42 13.01
CA GLY A 153 -2.56 -2.05 11.89
C GLY A 153 -2.27 -2.82 10.62
N GLU A 154 -1.75 -4.06 10.73
CA GLU A 154 -1.47 -4.90 9.56
C GLU A 154 -2.71 -5.18 8.69
N GLY A 155 -3.92 -5.02 9.24
CA GLY A 155 -5.19 -5.09 8.51
C GLY A 155 -5.31 -4.07 7.36
N LEU A 156 -4.57 -2.94 7.42
CA LEU A 156 -4.51 -1.93 6.33
C LEU A 156 -4.00 -2.51 5.01
N PHE A 157 -3.25 -3.62 5.06
CA PHE A 157 -2.70 -4.30 3.89
C PHE A 157 -3.64 -5.39 3.34
N GLY A 158 -4.88 -5.47 3.84
CA GLY A 158 -5.91 -6.41 3.39
C GLY A 158 -5.97 -6.57 1.87
N PRO A 159 -6.03 -5.48 1.07
CA PRO A 159 -6.09 -5.55 -0.39
C PRO A 159 -4.87 -6.22 -1.05
N LEU A 160 -3.74 -6.29 -0.34
CA LEU A 160 -2.51 -6.87 -0.87
C LEU A 160 -2.31 -8.33 -0.45
N VAL A 161 -3.00 -8.80 0.59
CA VAL A 161 -2.81 -10.14 1.18
C VAL A 161 -4.04 -11.05 1.04
N GLU A 162 -5.25 -10.52 1.13
CA GLU A 162 -6.51 -11.26 1.00
C GLU A 162 -7.02 -11.27 -0.45
N TRP A 163 -6.15 -11.68 -1.39
CA TRP A 163 -6.28 -11.46 -2.83
C TRP A 163 -7.44 -12.21 -3.51
N THR A 164 -8.65 -11.71 -3.33
CA THR A 164 -9.89 -12.17 -3.98
C THR A 164 -10.77 -10.98 -4.35
N ALA A 165 -11.57 -11.10 -5.41
CA ALA A 165 -12.41 -10.00 -5.88
C ALA A 165 -13.44 -9.54 -4.84
N SER A 166 -14.02 -10.46 -4.07
CA SER A 166 -14.94 -10.10 -2.98
C SER A 166 -14.24 -9.27 -1.91
N LYS A 167 -12.99 -9.61 -1.57
CA LYS A 167 -12.20 -8.87 -0.57
C LYS A 167 -11.78 -7.51 -1.07
N GLU A 168 -11.30 -7.41 -2.31
CA GLU A 168 -11.03 -6.10 -2.92
C GLU A 168 -12.25 -5.19 -2.91
N LEU A 169 -13.43 -5.73 -3.21
CA LEU A 169 -14.68 -4.96 -3.23
C LEU A 169 -15.06 -4.38 -1.86
N GLU A 170 -14.68 -5.00 -0.74
CA GLU A 170 -14.90 -4.47 0.62
C GLU A 170 -14.17 -3.13 0.86
N TRP A 171 -13.11 -2.84 0.09
CA TRP A 171 -12.28 -1.63 0.21
C TRP A 171 -12.68 -0.52 -0.76
N GLN A 172 -13.67 -0.76 -1.63
CA GLN A 172 -14.06 0.18 -2.67
C GLN A 172 -15.21 1.09 -2.20
N TYR A 173 -15.07 2.39 -2.46
CA TYR A 173 -16.07 3.41 -2.13
C TYR A 173 -16.66 4.03 -3.41
N PRO A 174 -17.58 3.34 -4.10
CA PRO A 174 -18.14 3.83 -5.36
C PRO A 174 -18.94 5.12 -5.17
N ALA A 175 -19.07 5.87 -6.27
CA ALA A 175 -19.94 7.04 -6.34
C ALA A 175 -21.37 6.71 -5.83
N PRO A 176 -22.06 7.64 -5.15
CA PRO A 176 -23.38 7.37 -4.56
C PRO A 176 -24.37 6.75 -5.55
N GLY A 177 -24.88 5.56 -5.19
CA GLY A 177 -25.84 4.81 -6.01
C GLY A 177 -25.23 3.98 -7.15
N HIS A 178 -23.91 4.02 -7.35
CA HIS A 178 -23.21 3.14 -8.27
C HIS A 178 -22.85 1.82 -7.58
N VAL A 179 -23.03 0.71 -8.29
CA VAL A 179 -22.72 -0.64 -7.78
C VAL A 179 -21.68 -1.29 -8.68
N ILE A 180 -20.55 -1.65 -8.09
CA ILE A 180 -19.48 -2.36 -8.79
C ILE A 180 -19.75 -3.85 -8.65
N ALA A 181 -19.86 -4.55 -9.78
CA ALA A 181 -20.01 -6.00 -9.77
C ALA A 181 -18.67 -6.69 -9.46
N GLU A 182 -18.68 -7.71 -8.62
CA GLU A 182 -17.47 -8.49 -8.28
C GLU A 182 -16.75 -9.03 -9.54
N VAL A 183 -17.49 -9.43 -10.57
CA VAL A 183 -16.90 -9.87 -11.85
C VAL A 183 -16.06 -8.78 -12.54
N ALA A 184 -16.42 -7.51 -12.38
CA ALA A 184 -15.64 -6.38 -12.92
C ALA A 184 -14.32 -6.24 -12.15
N VAL A 185 -14.37 -6.33 -10.81
CA VAL A 185 -13.18 -6.36 -9.94
C VAL A 185 -12.28 -7.52 -10.32
N GLN A 186 -12.83 -8.74 -10.46
CA GLN A 186 -12.07 -9.92 -10.86
C GLN A 186 -11.39 -9.76 -12.22
N ARG A 187 -12.05 -9.12 -13.20
CA ARG A 187 -11.44 -8.81 -14.52
C ARG A 187 -10.25 -7.87 -14.38
N VAL A 188 -10.35 -6.86 -13.52
CA VAL A 188 -9.24 -5.92 -13.26
C VAL A 188 -8.10 -6.60 -12.50
N MET A 189 -8.41 -7.44 -11.51
CA MET A 189 -7.40 -8.23 -10.80
C MET A 189 -6.61 -9.19 -11.69
N ASN A 190 -7.28 -9.69 -12.73
CA ASN A 190 -6.68 -10.52 -13.78
C ASN A 190 -6.01 -9.70 -14.89
N GLN A 191 -5.87 -8.38 -14.72
CA GLN A 191 -5.25 -7.45 -15.66
C GLN A 191 -5.87 -7.50 -17.07
N ALA A 192 -7.19 -7.66 -17.14
CA ALA A 192 -7.89 -7.56 -18.42
C ALA A 192 -7.76 -6.13 -18.99
N SER A 193 -7.75 -6.02 -20.32
CA SER A 193 -7.72 -4.72 -20.98
C SER A 193 -8.91 -3.85 -20.55
N LEU A 194 -8.64 -2.57 -20.26
CA LEU A 194 -9.64 -1.60 -19.82
C LEU A 194 -10.53 -1.15 -20.99
N THR A 195 -11.52 -1.97 -21.36
CA THR A 195 -12.56 -1.60 -22.35
C THR A 195 -13.47 -0.50 -21.79
N ASP A 196 -14.19 0.22 -22.67
CA ASP A 196 -15.14 1.25 -22.23
C ASP A 196 -16.20 0.68 -21.27
N GLU A 197 -16.66 -0.54 -21.56
CA GLU A 197 -17.60 -1.30 -20.73
C GLU A 197 -17.00 -1.56 -19.34
N LEU A 198 -15.76 -2.07 -19.28
CA LEU A 198 -15.13 -2.40 -18.00
C LEU A 198 -14.91 -1.14 -17.16
N VAL A 199 -14.43 -0.05 -17.76
CA VAL A 199 -14.22 1.21 -17.04
C VAL A 199 -15.53 1.79 -16.50
N ARG A 200 -16.61 1.77 -17.30
CA ARG A 200 -17.94 2.25 -16.86
C ARG A 200 -18.60 1.35 -15.82
N ALA A 201 -18.12 0.13 -15.62
CA ALA A 201 -18.56 -0.73 -14.53
C ALA A 201 -18.12 -0.18 -13.15
N PHE A 202 -17.09 0.66 -13.08
CA PHE A 202 -16.58 1.23 -11.83
C PHE A 202 -17.09 2.64 -11.54
N HIS A 203 -17.30 3.46 -12.58
CA HIS A 203 -17.74 4.84 -12.42
C HIS A 203 -18.70 5.27 -13.54
N PRO A 204 -19.76 6.05 -13.24
CA PRO A 204 -20.78 6.42 -14.24
C PRO A 204 -20.29 7.41 -15.31
N ALA A 205 -19.36 8.30 -14.96
CA ALA A 205 -18.82 9.32 -15.86
C ALA A 205 -17.27 9.38 -15.81
N PRO A 206 -16.57 8.32 -16.24
CA PRO A 206 -15.12 8.23 -16.12
C PRO A 206 -14.39 8.95 -17.27
N ASP A 207 -13.17 9.42 -16.99
CA ASP A 207 -12.19 9.79 -18.01
C ASP A 207 -11.44 8.54 -18.50
N ILE A 208 -12.08 7.83 -19.44
CA ILE A 208 -11.57 6.56 -19.99
C ILE A 208 -10.18 6.75 -20.63
N THR A 209 -9.94 7.88 -21.29
CA THR A 209 -8.67 8.15 -21.97
C THR A 209 -7.54 8.29 -20.95
N ALA A 210 -7.77 9.09 -19.90
CA ALA A 210 -6.78 9.27 -18.84
C ALA A 210 -6.52 7.95 -18.08
N LEU A 211 -7.55 7.15 -17.79
CA LEU A 211 -7.40 5.86 -17.10
C LEU A 211 -6.58 4.84 -17.91
N ARG A 212 -6.73 4.81 -19.24
CA ARG A 212 -5.90 3.94 -20.10
C ARG A 212 -4.45 4.41 -20.18
N ALA A 213 -4.24 5.73 -20.22
CA ALA A 213 -2.90 6.30 -20.16
C ALA A 213 -2.22 5.95 -18.82
N GLU A 214 -2.98 6.02 -17.72
CA GLU A 214 -2.51 5.63 -16.40
C GLU A 214 -2.16 4.15 -16.31
N ALA A 215 -3.03 3.26 -16.79
CA ALA A 215 -2.75 1.82 -16.85
C ALA A 215 -1.42 1.53 -17.57
N THR A 216 -1.17 2.20 -18.70
CA THR A 216 0.10 2.09 -19.43
C THR A 216 1.27 2.63 -18.61
N ARG A 217 1.10 3.78 -17.95
CA ARG A 217 2.15 4.43 -17.15
C ARG A 217 2.61 3.56 -16.00
N ILE A 218 1.68 2.96 -15.25
CA ILE A 218 1.97 2.14 -14.06
C ILE A 218 2.32 0.68 -14.40
N GLY A 219 2.17 0.27 -15.67
CA GLY A 219 2.43 -1.10 -16.09
C GLY A 219 1.38 -2.09 -15.59
N TYR A 220 0.11 -1.67 -15.59
CA TYR A 220 -1.07 -2.52 -15.38
C TYR A 220 -1.37 -3.36 -16.62
#